data_AF-A0AA43ZHX0-F1
#
_entry.id   AF-A0AA43ZHX0-F1
#
_cell.length_a   1.000
_cell.length_b   1.000
_cell.length_c   1.000
_cell.angle_alpha   90.00
_cell.angle_beta   90.00
_cell.angle_gamma   90.00
#
_symmetry.space_group_name_H-M   'P 1'
#
loop_
_entity.id
_entity.type
_entity.pdbx_description
1 polymer ?
#
loop_
_entity_poly.entity_id
_entity_poly.type
_entity_poly.pdbx_seq_one_letter_code
_entity_poly.pdbx_strand_id
1 'polypeptide(L)' 'MQPIKEPREKDDYADRTLDCREAIGAKVQQVTEAAMHAGWTREEIKAAFIEIADHWKTTDHIV' A
#
# COMPACT_ATOMS: atom_id res chain seq x y z
N MET A 1 13.30 0.41 -8.45
CA MET A 1 11.88 0.37 -8.02
C MET A 1 11.02 0.89 -9.15
N GLN A 2 10.00 0.14 -9.57
CA GLN A 2 9.03 0.66 -10.54
C GLN A 2 8.16 1.75 -9.89
N PRO A 3 7.80 2.81 -10.62
CA PRO A 3 6.92 3.85 -10.10
C PRO A 3 5.51 3.30 -9.85
N ILE A 4 4.80 3.87 -8.87
CA ILE A 4 3.37 3.60 -8.70
C ILE A 4 2.67 4.24 -9.88
N LYS A 5 1.88 3.45 -10.62
CA LYS A 5 1.10 3.97 -11.74
C LYS A 5 0.06 4.96 -11.21
N GLU A 6 -0.05 6.10 -11.87
CA GLU A 6 -1.10 7.08 -11.56
C GLU A 6 -2.49 6.53 -11.93
N PRO A 7 -3.56 6.99 -11.25
CA PRO A 7 -4.92 6.66 -11.65
C PRO A 7 -5.18 7.04 -13.11
N ARG A 8 -5.96 6.23 -13.83
CA ARG A 8 -6.31 6.51 -15.25
C ARG A 8 -7.04 7.84 -15.44
N GLU A 9 -7.89 8.18 -14.49
CA GLU A 9 -8.70 9.40 -14.48
C GLU A 9 -8.59 10.08 -13.12
N LYS A 10 -8.79 11.39 -13.08
CA LYS A 10 -8.73 12.15 -11.81
C LYS A 10 -9.90 11.79 -10.89
N ASP A 11 -11.08 11.63 -11.47
CA ASP A 11 -12.34 11.37 -10.78
C ASP A 11 -12.61 9.87 -10.59
N ASP A 12 -13.73 9.53 -9.97
CA ASP A 12 -14.11 8.15 -9.73
C ASP A 12 -14.43 7.43 -11.05
N TYR A 13 -13.97 6.19 -11.17
CA TYR A 13 -14.25 5.30 -12.30
C TYR A 13 -14.38 3.87 -11.80
N ALA A 14 -15.14 3.04 -12.53
CA ALA A 14 -15.56 1.71 -12.08
C ALA A 14 -14.42 0.84 -11.52
N ASP A 15 -13.23 0.92 -12.13
CA ASP A 15 -12.07 0.10 -11.76
C ASP A 15 -11.05 0.83 -10.88
N ARG A 16 -11.34 2.03 -10.37
CA ARG A 16 -10.36 2.87 -9.65
C ARG A 16 -9.75 2.17 -8.44
N THR A 17 -10.56 1.44 -7.69
CA THR A 17 -10.11 0.64 -6.54
C THR A 17 -9.21 -0.52 -6.98
N LEU A 18 -9.54 -1.18 -8.08
CA LEU A 18 -8.73 -2.27 -8.64
C LEU A 18 -7.37 -1.74 -9.12
N ASP A 19 -7.38 -0.67 -9.92
CA ASP A 19 -6.18 -0.01 -10.44
C ASP A 19 -5.26 0.45 -9.30
N CYS A 20 -5.83 1.05 -8.24
CA CYS A 20 -5.07 1.44 -7.05
C CYS A 20 -4.40 0.24 -6.37
N ARG A 21 -5.15 -0.85 -6.18
CA ARG A 21 -4.63 -2.09 -5.58
C ARG A 21 -3.49 -2.68 -6.42
N GLU A 22 -3.64 -2.74 -7.73
CA GLU A 22 -2.60 -3.27 -8.62
C GLU A 22 -1.36 -2.37 -8.65
N ALA A 23 -1.54 -1.05 -8.70
CA ALA A 23 -0.45 -0.08 -8.72
C ALA A 23 0.41 -0.13 -7.44
N ILE A 24 -0.22 -0.33 -6.28
CA ILE A 24 0.47 -0.39 -4.98
C ILE A 24 0.96 -1.82 -4.68
N GLY A 25 0.25 -2.85 -5.17
CA GLY A 25 0.52 -4.26 -4.88
C GLY A 25 1.95 -4.68 -5.21
N ALA A 26 2.50 -4.21 -6.34
CA ALA A 26 3.89 -4.51 -6.72
C ALA A 26 4.91 -4.00 -5.68
N LYS A 27 4.66 -2.85 -5.05
CA LYS A 27 5.53 -2.32 -3.99
C LYS A 27 5.32 -3.05 -2.66
N VAL A 28 4.07 -3.36 -2.32
CA VAL A 28 3.75 -4.15 -1.12
C VAL A 28 4.45 -5.50 -1.17
N GLN A 29 4.48 -6.14 -2.34
CA GLN A 29 5.21 -7.39 -2.54
C GLN A 29 6.72 -7.23 -2.29
N GLN A 30 7.35 -6.18 -2.83
CA GLN A 30 8.78 -5.91 -2.60
C GLN A 30 9.09 -5.69 -1.11
N VAL A 31 8.25 -4.93 -0.40
CA VAL A 31 8.39 -4.72 1.05
C VAL A 31 8.20 -6.04 1.82
N THR A 32 7.22 -6.85 1.42
CA THR A 32 6.95 -8.16 2.04
C THR A 32 8.14 -9.10 1.86
N GLU A 33 8.73 -9.15 0.66
CA GLU A 33 9.91 -9.97 0.38
C GLU A 33 11.12 -9.52 1.22
N ALA A 34 11.37 -8.23 1.31
CA ALA A 34 12.44 -7.68 2.14
C ALA A 34 12.23 -7.98 3.63
N ALA A 35 11.00 -7.85 4.13
CA ALA A 35 10.67 -8.16 5.52
C ALA A 35 10.80 -9.67 5.82
N MET A 36 10.34 -10.54 4.91
CA MET A 36 10.57 -11.98 5.05
C MET A 36 12.06 -12.32 5.07
N HIS A 37 12.89 -11.66 4.24
CA HIS A 37 14.34 -11.87 4.26
C HIS A 37 14.99 -11.41 5.58
N ALA A 38 14.43 -10.40 6.23
CA ALA A 38 14.85 -9.96 7.57
C ALA A 38 14.34 -10.87 8.70
N GLY A 39 13.54 -11.89 8.40
CA GLY A 39 13.06 -12.89 9.36
C GLY A 39 11.64 -12.66 9.89
N TRP A 40 10.92 -11.67 9.38
CA TRP A 40 9.53 -11.43 9.78
C TRP A 40 8.57 -12.42 9.12
N THR A 41 7.55 -12.83 9.87
CA THR A 41 6.49 -13.70 9.37
C THR A 41 5.49 -12.92 8.51
N ARG A 42 4.74 -13.62 7.65
CA ARG A 42 3.70 -13.00 6.82
C ARG A 42 2.58 -12.39 7.67
N GLU A 43 2.29 -13.01 8.80
CA GLU A 43 1.28 -12.57 9.76
C GLU A 43 1.67 -11.24 10.42
N GLU A 44 2.93 -11.11 10.86
CA GLU A 44 3.47 -9.86 11.41
C GLU A 44 3.47 -8.73 10.37
N ILE A 45 3.90 -9.04 9.14
CA ILE A 45 3.92 -8.06 8.04
C ILE A 45 2.50 -7.57 7.73
N LYS A 46 1.53 -8.49 7.67
CA LYS A 46 0.12 -8.15 7.44
C LYS A 46 -0.44 -7.29 8.57
N ALA A 47 -0.18 -7.66 9.83
CA ALA A 47 -0.62 -6.89 10.98
C ALA A 47 -0.04 -5.46 10.95
N ALA A 48 1.26 -5.33 10.65
CA ALA A 48 1.93 -4.04 10.52
C ALA A 48 1.33 -3.18 9.38
N PHE A 49 1.01 -3.76 8.22
CA PHE A 49 0.36 -3.01 7.15
C PHE A 49 -1.02 -2.48 7.55
N ILE A 50 -1.82 -3.27 8.28
CA ILE A 50 -3.13 -2.85 8.78
C ILE A 50 -2.97 -1.71 9.77
N GLU A 51 -2.07 -1.84 10.74
CA GLU A 51 -1.80 -0.81 11.75
C GLU A 51 -1.33 0.50 11.11
N ILE A 52 -0.38 0.43 10.17
CA ILE A 52 0.10 1.61 9.42
C ILE A 52 -1.05 2.29 8.67
N ALA A 53 -1.89 1.52 7.98
CA ALA A 53 -3.02 2.07 7.22
C ALA A 53 -4.07 2.72 8.12
N ASP A 54 -4.37 2.12 9.28
CA ASP A 54 -5.30 2.68 10.27
C ASP A 54 -4.76 4.00 10.84
N HIS A 55 -3.44 4.14 11.01
CA HIS A 55 -2.80 5.37 11.49
C HIS A 55 -2.78 6.52 10.49
N TRP A 56 -3.03 6.29 9.19
CA TRP A 56 -3.07 7.37 8.19
C TRP A 56 -4.13 8.44 8.48
N LYS A 57 -5.15 8.14 9.29
CA LYS A 57 -6.16 9.12 9.70
C LYS A 57 -5.66 10.23 10.63
N THR A 58 -4.45 10.14 11.18
CA THR A 58 -3.95 11.08 12.20
C THR A 58 -3.07 12.21 11.67
N THR A 59 -2.76 12.25 10.37
CA THR A 59 -1.85 13.25 9.78
C THR A 59 -2.51 14.07 8.66
N ASP A 60 -3.82 14.33 8.77
CA ASP A 60 -4.56 15.28 7.91
C ASP A 60 -5.10 16.49 8.70
N HIS A 61 -4.37 16.90 9.75
CA HIS A 61 -4.51 18.22 10.34
C HIS A 61 -3.19 18.98 10.22
N ILE A 62 -2.86 19.39 9.00
CA ILE A 62 -1.99 20.56 8.78
C ILE A 62 -2.76 21.53 7.87
N VAL A 63 -3.10 22.64 8.52
CA VAL A 63 -3.52 23.98 8.10
C VAL A 63 -3.27 24.36 6.64
#